data_AF-A0A0F7S9V3-F1
#
_entry.id   AF-A0A0F7S9V3-F1
#
_cell.length_a   1.000
_cell.length_b   1.000
_cell.length_c   1.000
_cell.angle_alpha   90.00
_cell.angle_beta   90.00
_cell.angle_gamma   90.00
#
_symmetry.space_group_name_H-M   'P 1'
#
loop_
_entity.id
_entity.type
_entity.pdbx_description
1 polymer ?
#
loop_
_entity_poly.entity_id
_entity_poly.type
_entity_poly.pdbx_seq_one_letter_code
_entity_poly.pdbx_strand_id
1 'polypeptide(L)'
;MSEYATSKAAALAFHECLAIEFRTRFNAPRVRTSLVAPTKVRTALGDGMEDRADPFFTPVLEPVQVAEKLVWALDSGLSQHMILPAFANLLPFLRAGPDWHCRFFSILDNGDNTVTHKSMSRAMKNGYGRNWEGADKELHERRLKHLSSQ
;
A
#
# COMPACT_ATOMS: atom_id res chain seq x y z
N MET A 1 7.57 5.49 -7.99
CA MET A 1 6.48 4.51 -7.80
C MET A 1 6.95 3.06 -7.89
N SER A 2 7.77 2.69 -8.88
CA SER A 2 8.23 1.30 -9.06
C SER A 2 8.87 0.65 -7.82
N GLU A 3 9.77 1.35 -7.11
CA GLU A 3 10.43 0.82 -5.90
C GLU A 3 9.43 0.49 -4.77
N TYR A 4 8.50 1.41 -4.50
CA TYR A 4 7.45 1.22 -3.49
C TYR A 4 6.53 0.04 -3.88
N ALA A 5 6.08 0.01 -5.13
CA ALA A 5 5.21 -1.07 -5.63
C ALA A 5 5.90 -2.43 -5.54
N THR A 6 7.17 -2.51 -5.94
CA THR A 6 7.99 -3.72 -5.85
C THR A 6 8.13 -4.18 -4.40
N SER A 7 8.40 -3.28 -3.46
CA SER A 7 8.50 -3.61 -2.04
C SER A 7 7.17 -4.16 -1.47
N LYS A 8 6.03 -3.57 -1.83
CA LYS A 8 4.70 -4.06 -1.41
C LYS A 8 4.33 -5.38 -2.07
N ALA A 9 4.68 -5.57 -3.34
CA ALA A 9 4.50 -6.85 -4.03
C ALA A 9 5.36 -7.97 -3.42
N ALA A 10 6.60 -7.66 -3.04
CA ALA A 10 7.46 -8.61 -2.32
C ALA A 10 6.89 -8.99 -0.95
N ALA A 11 6.31 -8.03 -0.22
CA ALA A 11 5.63 -8.31 1.05
C ALA A 11 4.40 -9.22 0.89
N LEU A 12 3.62 -9.05 -0.19
CA LEU A 12 2.51 -9.96 -0.53
C LEU A 12 3.01 -11.38 -0.77
N ALA A 13 3.99 -11.55 -1.66
CA ALA A 13 4.57 -12.85 -1.97
C ALA A 13 5.19 -13.52 -0.73
N PHE A 14 5.88 -12.75 0.11
CA PHE A 14 6.45 -13.23 1.36
C PHE A 14 5.37 -13.78 2.31
N HIS A 15 4.25 -13.06 2.45
CA HIS A 15 3.14 -13.50 3.31
C HIS A 15 2.52 -14.82 2.81
N GLU A 16 2.34 -14.97 1.50
CA GLU A 16 1.79 -16.20 0.90
C GLU A 16 2.72 -17.40 1.11
N CYS A 17 4.01 -17.24 0.83
CA CYS A 17 5.02 -18.28 1.06
C CYS A 17 5.08 -18.69 2.54
N LEU A 18 5.13 -17.71 3.45
CA LEU A 18 5.23 -17.96 4.89
C LEU A 18 3.98 -18.69 5.43
N ALA A 19 2.79 -18.33 4.96
CA ALA A 19 1.55 -18.99 5.35
C ALA A 19 1.53 -20.48 4.94
N ILE A 20 2.10 -20.81 3.78
CA ILE A 20 2.25 -22.19 3.31
C ILE A 20 3.28 -22.93 4.17
N GLU A 21 4.46 -22.34 4.39
CA GLU A 21 5.53 -22.95 5.18
C GLU A 21 5.12 -23.28 6.61
N PHE A 22 4.31 -22.43 7.27
CA PHE A 22 3.81 -22.73 8.60
C PHE A 22 2.97 -24.00 8.65
N ARG A 23 2.19 -24.28 7.60
CA ARG A 23 1.36 -25.48 7.51
C ARG A 23 2.15 -26.70 7.09
N THR A 24 3.04 -26.58 6.11
CA THR A 24 3.69 -27.74 5.47
C THR A 24 5.02 -28.10 6.10
N ARG A 25 5.83 -27.12 6.49
CA ARG A 25 7.21 -27.32 6.94
C ARG A 25 7.35 -27.26 8.46
N PHE A 26 6.72 -26.28 9.10
CA PHE A 26 6.88 -26.05 10.55
C PHE A 26 5.82 -26.75 11.40
N ASN A 27 4.78 -27.34 10.79
CA ASN A 27 3.65 -27.96 11.47
C ASN A 27 3.09 -27.08 12.61
N ALA A 28 2.95 -25.78 12.34
CA ALA A 28 2.58 -24.77 13.31
C ALA A 28 1.18 -24.19 12.99
N PRO A 29 0.09 -24.97 13.10
CA PRO A 29 -1.26 -24.54 12.70
C PRO A 29 -1.86 -23.44 13.59
N ARG A 30 -1.23 -23.15 14.75
CA ARG A 30 -1.65 -22.12 15.69
C ARG A 30 -1.12 -20.73 15.34
N VAL A 31 -0.13 -20.61 14.46
CA VAL A 31 0.40 -19.32 14.01
C VAL A 31 -0.47 -18.83 12.87
N ARG A 32 -1.10 -17.67 13.05
CA ARG A 32 -2.00 -17.05 12.07
C ARG A 32 -1.33 -15.82 11.50
N THR A 33 -1.23 -15.75 10.19
CA THR A 33 -0.71 -14.59 9.46
C THR A 33 -1.88 -13.83 8.85
N SER A 34 -1.85 -12.51 8.93
CA SER A 34 -2.87 -11.65 8.33
C SER A 34 -2.19 -10.54 7.54
N LEU A 35 -2.80 -10.19 6.40
CA LEU A 35 -2.31 -9.15 5.51
C LEU A 35 -3.41 -8.12 5.25
N VAL A 36 -3.02 -6.84 5.31
CA VAL A 36 -3.90 -5.71 5.05
C VAL A 36 -3.30 -4.86 3.95
N ALA A 37 -4.03 -4.72 2.85
CA ALA A 37 -3.66 -3.93 1.69
C ALA A 37 -4.72 -2.85 1.44
N PRO A 38 -4.57 -1.65 2.04
CA PRO A 38 -5.44 -0.53 1.72
C PRO A 38 -5.03 0.13 0.40
N THR A 39 -5.98 0.76 -0.29
CA THR A 39 -5.71 1.61 -1.46
C THR A 39 -5.19 2.99 -1.02
N LYS A 40 -6.04 4.01 -1.00
CA LYS A 40 -5.70 5.37 -0.58
C LYS A 40 -6.32 5.65 0.78
N VAL A 41 -5.49 6.11 1.72
CA VAL A 41 -5.93 6.50 3.08
C VAL A 41 -5.60 7.97 3.30
N ARG A 42 -6.54 8.74 3.90
CA ARG A 42 -6.38 10.17 4.25
C ARG A 42 -5.37 10.37 5.39
N THR A 43 -4.10 10.18 5.06
CA THR A 43 -2.95 10.37 5.96
C THR A 43 -2.03 11.44 5.37
N ALA A 44 -1.07 11.95 6.16
CA ALA A 44 -0.07 12.90 5.65
C ALA A 44 0.72 12.34 4.45
N LEU A 45 0.93 11.02 4.37
CA LEU A 45 1.50 10.37 3.19
C LEU A 45 0.49 10.26 2.03
N GLY A 46 -0.77 9.99 2.35
CA GLY A 46 -1.86 9.89 1.38
C GLY A 46 -2.11 11.17 0.60
N ASP A 47 -1.86 12.34 1.21
CA ASP A 47 -1.87 13.64 0.54
C ASP A 47 -0.82 13.77 -0.59
N GLY A 48 0.20 12.91 -0.55
CA GLY A 48 1.23 12.82 -1.58
C GLY A 48 0.76 12.12 -2.85
N MET A 49 -0.37 11.44 -2.78
CA MET A 49 -1.04 10.86 -3.93
C MET A 49 -2.18 11.80 -4.35
N GLU A 50 -2.31 12.10 -5.64
CA GLU A 50 -3.40 12.95 -6.13
C GLU A 50 -4.76 12.28 -5.93
N ASP A 51 -5.78 13.09 -5.64
CA ASP A 51 -7.16 12.62 -5.60
C ASP A 51 -7.61 12.33 -7.04
N ARG A 52 -8.18 11.14 -7.25
CA ARG A 52 -8.76 10.79 -8.54
C ARG A 52 -10.05 11.56 -8.73
N ALA A 53 -10.38 11.85 -10.00
CA ALA A 53 -11.56 12.62 -10.37
C ALA A 53 -12.89 11.97 -9.92
N ASP A 54 -12.90 10.64 -9.73
CA ASP A 54 -14.09 9.86 -9.40
C ASP A 54 -14.00 9.24 -7.98
N PRO A 55 -14.60 9.89 -6.97
CA PRO A 55 -14.68 9.36 -5.60
C PRO A 55 -15.46 8.04 -5.49
N PHE A 56 -16.30 7.73 -6.48
CA PHE A 56 -17.14 6.54 -6.49
C PHE A 56 -16.35 5.25 -6.75
N PHE A 57 -15.46 5.26 -7.75
CA PHE A 57 -14.66 4.10 -8.11
C PHE A 57 -13.40 3.96 -7.26
N THR A 58 -12.96 5.04 -6.62
CA THR A 58 -11.73 5.05 -5.82
C THR A 58 -11.89 5.92 -4.57
N PRO A 59 -12.72 5.47 -3.61
CA PRO A 59 -12.97 6.21 -2.39
C PRO A 59 -11.68 6.30 -1.55
N VAL A 60 -11.45 7.49 -1.00
CA VAL A 60 -10.41 7.72 -0.01
C VAL A 60 -10.88 7.20 1.33
N LEU A 61 -10.14 6.26 1.90
CA LEU A 61 -10.44 5.68 3.21
C LEU A 61 -9.98 6.60 4.33
N GLU A 62 -10.77 6.69 5.39
CA GLU A 62 -10.34 7.36 6.61
C GLU A 62 -9.44 6.42 7.43
N PRO A 63 -8.37 6.90 8.10
CA PRO A 63 -7.48 6.06 8.89
C PRO A 63 -8.22 5.24 9.96
N VAL A 64 -9.27 5.81 10.54
CA VAL A 64 -10.13 5.16 11.55
C VAL A 64 -10.81 3.91 10.97
N GLN A 65 -11.27 3.97 9.71
CA GLN A 65 -11.92 2.82 9.06
C GLN A 65 -10.94 1.67 8.84
N VAL A 66 -9.71 1.98 8.45
CA VAL A 66 -8.65 0.98 8.28
C VAL A 66 -8.25 0.39 9.64
N ALA A 67 -8.13 1.23 10.67
CA ALA A 67 -7.81 0.79 12.02
C ALA A 67 -8.91 -0.12 12.60
N GLU A 68 -10.18 0.23 12.43
CA GLU A 68 -11.32 -0.59 12.87
C GLU A 68 -11.31 -1.97 12.21
N LYS A 69 -11.06 -2.03 10.89
CA LYS A 69 -10.93 -3.30 10.16
C LYS A 69 -9.73 -4.12 10.63
N LEU A 70 -8.62 -3.47 10.95
CA LEU A 70 -7.43 -4.15 11.48
C LEU A 70 -7.70 -4.74 12.87
N VAL A 71 -8.32 -3.98 13.77
CA VAL A 71 -8.70 -4.45 15.12
C VAL A 71 -9.68 -5.61 15.01
N TRP A 72 -10.71 -5.49 14.18
CA TRP A 72 -11.64 -6.58 13.92
C TRP A 72 -10.95 -7.86 13.43
N ALA A 73 -9.95 -7.73 12.56
CA ALA A 73 -9.21 -8.88 12.07
C ALA A 73 -8.39 -9.57 13.17
N LEU A 74 -7.80 -8.80 14.08
CA LEU A 74 -7.10 -9.33 15.25
C LEU A 74 -8.08 -10.02 16.20
N ASP A 75 -9.21 -9.38 16.51
CA ASP A 75 -10.25 -9.92 17.40
C ASP A 75 -10.90 -11.19 16.84
N SER A 76 -11.06 -11.28 15.51
CA SER A 76 -11.58 -12.49 14.86
C SER A 76 -10.73 -13.72 15.16
N GLY A 77 -9.44 -13.53 15.47
CA GLY A 77 -8.50 -14.62 15.65
C GLY A 77 -8.38 -15.50 14.42
N LEU A 78 -8.72 -15.02 13.23
CA LEU A 78 -8.62 -15.75 11.97
C LEU A 78 -7.50 -15.16 11.11
N SER A 79 -6.87 -15.99 10.29
CA SER A 79 -5.98 -15.52 9.23
C SER A 79 -6.84 -14.80 8.18
N GLN A 80 -6.46 -13.58 7.83
CA GLN A 80 -7.23 -12.71 6.95
C GLN A 80 -6.35 -12.13 5.84
N HIS A 81 -6.91 -12.06 4.63
CA HIS A 81 -6.32 -11.33 3.50
C HIS A 81 -7.29 -10.23 3.10
N MET A 82 -7.05 -9.01 3.57
CA MET A 82 -7.98 -7.89 3.43
C MET A 82 -7.45 -6.86 2.46
N ILE A 83 -8.15 -6.68 1.35
CA ILE A 83 -7.96 -5.56 0.45
C ILE A 83 -9.08 -4.55 0.71
N LEU A 84 -8.72 -3.31 1.05
CA LEU A 84 -9.65 -2.24 1.39
C LEU A 84 -9.56 -1.14 0.34
N PRO A 85 -10.68 -0.62 -0.18
CA PRO A 85 -12.10 -0.97 0.04
C PRO A 85 -12.49 -2.32 -0.57
N ALA A 86 -13.63 -2.89 -0.16
CA ALA A 86 -14.02 -4.27 -0.53
C ALA A 86 -14.10 -4.52 -2.05
N PHE A 87 -14.45 -3.54 -2.88
CA PHE A 87 -14.45 -3.70 -4.34
C PHE A 87 -13.04 -3.91 -4.92
N ALA A 88 -12.00 -3.44 -4.22
CA ALA A 88 -10.62 -3.59 -4.67
C ALA A 88 -10.16 -5.06 -4.62
N ASN A 89 -10.92 -5.96 -3.98
CA ASN A 89 -10.71 -7.41 -4.10
C ASN A 89 -10.92 -7.94 -5.52
N LEU A 90 -11.51 -7.15 -6.43
CA LEU A 90 -11.60 -7.50 -7.85
C LEU A 90 -10.28 -7.25 -8.60
N LEU A 91 -9.42 -6.35 -8.11
CA LEU A 91 -8.19 -5.95 -8.80
C LEU A 91 -7.21 -7.12 -9.04
N PRO A 92 -7.01 -8.08 -8.13
CA PRO A 92 -6.18 -9.25 -8.40
C PRO A 92 -6.64 -10.08 -9.60
N PHE A 93 -7.94 -10.12 -9.89
CA PHE A 93 -8.46 -10.84 -11.06
C PHE A 93 -8.05 -10.20 -12.38
N LEU A 94 -7.75 -8.90 -12.39
CA LEU A 94 -7.20 -8.26 -13.60
C LEU A 94 -5.89 -8.92 -14.02
N ARG A 95 -5.06 -9.31 -13.05
CA ARG A 95 -3.77 -9.99 -13.30
C ARG A 95 -3.92 -11.43 -13.80
N ALA A 96 -5.08 -12.06 -13.58
CA ALA A 96 -5.39 -13.38 -14.11
C ALA A 96 -5.88 -13.32 -15.58
N GLY A 97 -6.24 -12.13 -16.07
CA GLY A 97 -6.68 -11.93 -17.45
C GLY A 97 -5.52 -11.78 -18.44
N PRO A 98 -5.81 -11.88 -19.76
CA PRO A 98 -4.84 -11.60 -20.81
C PRO A 98 -4.17 -10.21 -20.70
N ASP A 99 -2.90 -10.11 -21.11
CA ASP A 99 -2.08 -8.89 -21.01
C ASP A 99 -2.73 -7.65 -21.64
N TRP A 100 -3.49 -7.83 -22.72
CA TRP A 100 -4.15 -6.72 -23.41
C TRP A 100 -5.21 -6.04 -22.54
N HIS A 101 -5.91 -6.77 -21.65
CA HIS A 101 -6.86 -6.19 -20.71
C HIS A 101 -6.16 -5.36 -19.65
N CYS A 102 -5.09 -5.90 -19.04
CA CYS A 102 -4.27 -5.16 -18.08
C CYS A 102 -3.73 -3.86 -18.70
N ARG A 103 -3.26 -3.92 -19.95
CA ARG A 103 -2.78 -2.75 -20.68
C ARG A 103 -3.89 -1.74 -20.94
N PHE A 104 -5.07 -2.20 -21.34
CA PHE A 104 -6.24 -1.33 -21.55
C PHE A 104 -6.64 -0.60 -20.26
N PHE A 105 -6.76 -1.31 -19.14
CA PHE A 105 -7.05 -0.71 -17.84
C PHE A 105 -5.95 0.27 -17.39
N SER A 106 -4.68 -0.04 -17.65
CA SER A 106 -3.56 0.84 -17.30
C SER A 106 -3.59 2.16 -18.09
N ILE A 107 -3.96 2.11 -19.37
CA ILE A 107 -4.12 3.30 -20.22
C ILE A 107 -5.30 4.15 -19.72
N LEU A 108 -6.39 3.52 -19.29
CA LEU A 108 -7.56 4.22 -18.78
C LEU A 108 -7.29 4.90 -17.43
N ASP A 109 -6.62 4.20 -16.52
CA ASP A 109 -6.40 4.62 -15.13
C ASP A 109 -5.43 5.81 -14.98
N ASN A 110 -4.56 6.05 -15.97
CA ASN A 110 -3.52 7.10 -15.95
C ASN A 110 -2.75 7.15 -14.60
N GLY A 111 -2.49 5.97 -14.02
CA GLY A 111 -1.93 5.82 -12.68
C GLY A 111 -0.55 6.45 -12.48
N ASP A 112 0.20 6.66 -13.57
CA ASP A 112 1.54 7.25 -13.55
C ASP A 112 1.57 8.70 -13.05
N ASN A 113 0.44 9.43 -13.15
CA ASN A 113 0.34 10.82 -12.66
C ASN A 113 -0.06 10.93 -11.18
N THR A 114 -0.42 9.82 -10.53
CA THR A 114 -0.95 9.85 -9.16
C THR A 114 0.07 10.26 -8.12
N VAL A 115 1.37 10.03 -8.35
CA VAL A 115 2.44 10.43 -7.43
C VAL A 115 3.48 11.25 -8.18
N THR A 116 3.32 12.56 -8.13
CA THR A 116 4.17 13.54 -8.78
C THR A 116 5.08 14.21 -7.75
N HIS A 117 6.24 14.76 -8.16
CA HIS A 117 7.10 15.53 -7.26
C HIS A 117 6.33 16.69 -6.57
N LYS A 118 5.42 17.34 -7.29
CA LYS A 118 4.55 18.40 -6.76
C LYS A 118 3.61 17.88 -5.66
N SER A 119 2.98 16.72 -5.85
CA SER A 119 2.09 16.13 -4.84
C SER A 119 2.88 15.68 -3.61
N MET A 120 4.07 15.09 -3.79
CA MET A 120 4.95 14.72 -2.67
C MET A 120 5.46 15.95 -1.90
N SER A 121 5.79 17.04 -2.58
CA SER A 121 6.18 18.30 -1.93
C SER A 121 5.04 18.91 -1.11
N ARG A 122 3.79 18.71 -1.54
CA ARG A 122 2.58 19.12 -0.82
C ARG A 122 2.40 18.28 0.44
N ALA A 123 2.57 16.96 0.37
CA ALA A 123 2.55 16.08 1.53
C ALA A 123 3.59 16.48 2.58
N MET A 124 4.83 16.77 2.15
CA MET A 124 5.90 17.23 3.03
C MET A 124 5.52 18.54 3.74
N LYS A 125 4.92 19.50 3.01
CA LYS A 125 4.39 20.75 3.58
C LYS A 125 3.25 20.52 4.57
N ASN A 126 2.37 19.55 4.29
CA ASN A 126 1.24 19.18 5.15
C ASN A 126 1.65 18.38 6.40
N GLY A 127 2.95 18.18 6.62
CA GLY A 127 3.48 17.56 7.83
C GLY A 127 3.93 16.11 7.68
N TYR A 128 3.98 15.57 6.45
CA TYR A 128 4.67 14.30 6.21
C TYR A 128 6.15 14.44 6.62
N GLY A 129 6.62 13.52 7.46
CA GLY A 129 8.00 13.53 7.98
C GLY A 129 8.28 14.46 9.16
N ARG A 130 7.28 15.21 9.65
CA ARG A 130 7.44 16.08 10.83
C ARG A 130 7.74 15.32 12.12
N ASN A 131 7.31 14.06 12.19
CA ASN A 131 7.46 13.19 13.36
C ASN A 131 8.61 12.17 13.19
N TRP A 132 9.49 12.34 12.19
CA TRP A 132 10.62 11.46 12.01
C TRP A 132 11.72 11.77 13.03
N GLU A 133 12.14 10.75 13.76
CA GLU A 133 13.19 10.84 14.77
C GLU A 133 14.25 9.76 14.53
N GLY A 134 15.48 10.00 15.00
CA GLY A 134 16.58 9.04 14.91
C GLY A 134 16.97 8.66 13.47
N ALA A 135 17.11 7.36 13.24
CA ALA A 135 17.68 6.80 12.00
C ALA A 135 16.90 7.17 10.73
N ASP A 136 15.57 7.31 10.81
CA ASP A 136 14.74 7.64 9.65
C ASP A 136 14.99 9.07 9.15
N LYS A 137 15.18 10.01 10.10
CA LYS A 137 15.50 11.40 9.78
C LYS A 137 16.90 11.50 9.17
N GLU A 138 17.88 10.81 9.74
CA GLU A 138 19.23 10.75 9.20
C GLU A 138 19.27 10.17 7.78
N LEU A 139 18.53 9.09 7.53
CA LEU A 139 18.44 8.47 6.21
C LEU A 139 17.86 9.45 5.18
N HIS A 140 16.81 10.18 5.56
CA HIS A 140 16.22 11.20 4.72
C HIS A 140 17.20 12.34 4.40
N GLU A 141 17.89 12.86 5.41
CA GLU A 141 18.91 13.91 5.23
C GLU A 141 20.08 13.45 4.36
N ARG A 142 20.55 12.21 4.53
CA ARG A 142 21.57 11.61 3.65
C ARG A 142 21.07 11.54 2.21
N ARG A 143 19.84 11.09 1.99
CA ARG A 143 19.24 11.03 0.66
C ARG A 143 19.10 12.42 0.03
N LEU A 144 18.69 13.44 0.79
CA LEU A 144 18.64 14.83 0.33
C LEU A 144 20.03 15.34 -0.06
N LYS A 145 21.06 15.06 0.74
CA LYS A 145 22.45 15.43 0.41
C LYS A 145 22.91 14.80 -0.91
N HIS A 146 22.63 13.51 -1.12
CA HIS A 146 22.95 12.83 -2.38
C HIS A 146 22.21 13.43 -3.58
N LEU A 147 20.93 13.79 -3.41
CA LEU A 147 20.14 14.42 -4.47
C LEU A 147 20.60 15.86 -4.78
N SER A 148 21.13 16.60 -3.80
CA SER A 148 21.68 17.94 -4.01
C SER A 148 23.09 17.96 -4.64
N SER A 149 23.77 16.81 -4.65
CA SER A 149 25.12 16.65 -5.20
C SER A 149 25.15 16.16 -6.66
N GLN A 150 23.99 15.88 -7.24
CA GLN A 150 23.79 15.55 -8.65
C GLN A 150 23.19 16.75 -9.39
#